data_AF-A0A834W221-F1
#
_entry.id   AF-A0A834W221-F1
#
_cell.length_a   1.000
_cell.length_b   1.000
_cell.length_c   1.000
_cell.angle_alpha   90.00
_cell.angle_beta   90.00
_cell.angle_gamma   90.00
#
_symmetry.space_group_name_H-M   'P 1'
#
loop_
_entity.id
_entity.type
_entity.pdbx_description
1 polymer ?
#
loop_
_entity_poly.entity_id
_entity_poly.type
_entity_poly.pdbx_seq_one_letter_code
_entity_poly.pdbx_strand_id
1 'polypeptide(L)'
;MSGQKSNNRASNLTENEVDDLLSRLQALLPGLNRRTNSRVSVSKILKESCSHIKRLQKEVEELSERLSELMDSADISDIDEESLRRFLQQ
;
A
#
# COMPACT_ATOMS: atom_id res chain seq x y z
N MET A 1 -40.43 0.90 29.75
CA MET A 1 -39.49 1.54 28.80
C MET A 1 -38.10 1.00 29.08
N SER A 2 -37.66 -0.02 28.35
CA SER A 2 -36.29 -0.55 28.49
C SER A 2 -35.46 -0.04 27.33
N GLY A 3 -34.66 1.00 27.59
CA GLY A 3 -33.65 1.48 26.66
C GLY A 3 -32.52 0.46 26.58
N GLN A 4 -32.52 -0.32 25.50
CA GLN A 4 -31.40 -1.18 25.14
C GLN A 4 -30.25 -0.26 24.72
N LYS A 5 -29.33 0.01 25.65
CA LYS A 5 -28.06 0.69 25.34
C LYS A 5 -27.28 -0.26 24.43
N SER A 6 -27.29 0.04 23.14
CA SER A 6 -26.44 -0.57 22.13
C SER A 6 -24.99 -0.32 22.53
N ASN A 7 -24.39 -1.30 23.22
CA ASN A 7 -22.99 -1.22 23.59
C ASN A 7 -22.19 -1.28 22.28
N ASN A 8 -21.65 -0.14 21.90
CA ASN A 8 -20.80 0.04 20.74
C ASN A 8 -19.69 -1.00 20.83
N ARG A 9 -19.77 -2.07 20.02
CA ARG A 9 -18.71 -3.07 19.83
C ARG A 9 -17.56 -2.38 19.10
N ALA A 10 -16.85 -1.49 19.78
CA ALA A 10 -15.46 -1.30 19.48
C ALA A 10 -14.81 -2.65 19.85
N SER A 11 -14.63 -3.50 18.84
CA SER A 11 -13.86 -4.73 18.94
C SER A 11 -12.51 -4.36 19.55
N ASN A 12 -12.34 -4.66 20.84
CA ASN A 12 -11.07 -4.49 21.52
C ASN A 12 -10.10 -5.47 20.87
N LEU A 13 -9.33 -4.99 19.90
CA LEU A 13 -8.23 -5.72 19.31
C LEU A 13 -7.32 -6.19 20.45
N THR A 14 -7.03 -7.47 20.47
CA THR A 14 -6.08 -8.05 21.43
C THR A 14 -4.66 -7.59 21.07
N GLU A 15 -3.78 -7.57 22.06
CA GLU A 15 -2.36 -7.18 21.86
C GLU A 15 -1.68 -8.06 20.80
N ASN A 16 -2.02 -9.35 20.76
CA ASN A 16 -1.53 -10.29 19.75
C ASN A 16 -1.99 -9.91 18.32
N GLU A 17 -3.26 -9.51 18.14
CA GLU A 17 -3.77 -9.07 16.84
C GLU A 17 -3.07 -7.77 16.37
N VAL A 18 -2.73 -6.89 17.31
CA VAL A 18 -1.96 -5.67 17.02
C VAL A 18 -0.54 -6.00 16.58
N ASP A 19 0.15 -6.91 17.27
CA ASP A 19 1.52 -7.33 16.93
C ASP A 19 1.57 -8.08 15.58
N ASP A 20 0.58 -8.92 15.30
CA ASP A 20 0.43 -9.59 14.01
C ASP A 20 0.24 -8.58 12.87
N LEU A 21 -0.59 -7.55 13.09
CA LEU A 21 -0.81 -6.49 12.11
C LEU A 21 0.47 -5.68 11.86
N LEU A 22 1.20 -5.33 12.91
CA LEU A 22 2.46 -4.60 12.80
C LEU A 22 3.53 -5.42 12.05
N SER A 23 3.60 -6.73 12.32
CA SER A 23 4.52 -7.64 11.62
C SER A 23 4.20 -7.72 10.13
N ARG A 24 2.92 -7.80 9.76
CA ARG A 24 2.46 -7.76 8.36
C ARG A 24 2.78 -6.44 7.68
N LEU A 25 2.52 -5.32 8.35
CA LEU A 25 2.87 -3.99 7.83
C LEU A 25 4.38 -3.89 7.60
N GLN A 26 5.20 -4.32 8.55
CA GLN A 26 6.65 -4.28 8.42
C GLN A 26 7.17 -5.10 7.24
N ALA A 27 6.60 -6.28 6.99
CA ALA A 27 6.99 -7.14 5.86
C ALA A 27 6.73 -6.50 4.49
N LEU A 28 5.70 -5.64 4.39
CA LEU A 28 5.35 -4.90 3.17
C LEU A 28 6.23 -3.67 2.94
N LEU A 29 7.07 -3.27 3.91
CA LEU A 29 7.87 -2.05 3.80
C LEU A 29 9.27 -2.32 3.25
N PRO A 30 9.62 -1.79 2.05
CA PRO A 30 10.89 -2.09 1.40
C PRO A 30 12.12 -1.68 2.22
N GLY A 31 12.00 -0.65 3.07
CA GLY A 31 13.09 -0.18 3.93
C GLY A 31 13.22 -0.92 5.28
N LEU A 32 12.15 -1.58 5.75
CA LEU A 32 12.14 -2.28 7.04
C LEU A 32 12.34 -3.79 6.91
N ASN A 33 11.95 -4.37 5.78
CA ASN A 33 12.16 -5.79 5.47
C ASN A 33 13.66 -6.16 5.36
N ARG A 34 14.55 -5.19 5.09
CA ARG A 34 16.02 -5.42 5.07
C ARG A 34 16.70 -5.30 6.44
N ARG A 35 16.04 -4.71 7.44
CA ARG A 35 16.62 -4.40 8.77
C ARG A 35 15.96 -5.20 9.90
N THR A 36 15.53 -6.42 9.61
CA THR A 36 14.77 -7.29 10.52
C THR A 36 15.44 -7.54 11.88
N ASN A 37 16.74 -7.25 12.02
CA ASN A 37 17.49 -7.42 13.27
C ASN A 37 17.45 -6.20 14.22
N SER A 38 16.86 -5.07 13.82
CA SER A 38 16.74 -3.87 14.66
C SER A 38 15.30 -3.73 15.16
N ARG A 39 15.11 -3.62 16.48
CA ARG A 39 13.78 -3.36 17.10
C ARG A 39 13.24 -2.02 16.59
N VAL A 40 12.35 -2.05 15.61
CA VAL A 40 11.70 -0.87 15.04
C VAL A 40 10.53 -0.46 15.94
N SER A 41 10.39 0.84 16.24
CA SER A 41 9.26 1.32 17.02
C SER A 41 7.95 1.27 16.22
N VAL A 42 6.82 1.06 16.91
CA VAL A 42 5.47 1.08 16.32
C VAL A 42 5.23 2.37 15.52
N SER A 43 5.56 3.52 16.11
CA SER A 43 5.42 4.83 15.45
C SER A 43 6.19 4.90 14.13
N LYS A 44 7.38 4.28 14.06
CA LYS A 44 8.17 4.23 12.83
C LYS A 44 7.55 3.29 11.79
N ILE A 45 7.04 2.13 12.18
CA ILE A 45 6.32 1.21 11.26
C ILE A 45 5.12 1.93 10.64
N LEU A 46 4.31 2.60 11.46
CA LEU A 46 3.11 3.31 11.00
C LEU A 46 3.48 4.49 10.08
N LYS A 47 4.50 5.28 10.45
CA LYS A 47 4.97 6.40 9.62
C LYS A 47 5.48 5.92 8.27
N GLU A 48 6.32 4.90 8.25
CA GLU A 48 6.84 4.32 7.00
C GLU A 48 5.71 3.70 6.16
N SER A 49 4.70 3.09 6.79
CA SER A 49 3.50 2.59 6.12
C SER A 49 2.73 3.71 5.41
N CYS A 50 2.41 4.80 6.12
CA CYS A 50 1.74 5.94 5.53
C CYS A 50 2.57 6.57 4.40
N SER A 51 3.88 6.71 4.59
CA SER A 51 4.78 7.22 3.56
C SER A 51 4.88 6.30 2.35
N HIS A 52 4.85 4.98 2.54
CA HIS A 52 4.89 4.02 1.45
C HIS A 52 3.60 4.05 0.64
N ILE A 53 2.43 4.09 1.29
CA ILE A 53 1.13 4.24 0.62
C ILE A 53 1.11 5.50 -0.24
N LYS A 54 1.57 6.64 0.29
CA LYS A 54 1.65 7.90 -0.47
C LYS A 54 2.55 7.80 -1.70
N ARG A 55 3.69 7.11 -1.59
CA ARG A 55 4.58 6.88 -2.74
C ARG A 55 3.91 5.99 -3.79
N LEU A 56 3.29 4.89 -3.37
CA LEU A 56 2.57 4.00 -4.28
C LEU A 56 1.43 4.70 -5.01
N GLN A 57 0.64 5.53 -4.30
CA GLN A 57 -0.41 6.33 -4.92
C GLN A 57 0.15 7.26 -5.99
N LYS A 58 1.25 7.96 -5.67
CA LYS A 58 1.93 8.84 -6.62
C LYS A 58 2.48 8.07 -7.83
N GLU A 59 3.13 6.93 -7.61
CA GLU A 59 3.65 6.07 -8.69
C GLU A 59 2.51 5.59 -9.61
N VAL A 60 1.36 5.21 -9.05
CA VAL A 60 0.16 4.84 -9.82
C VAL A 60 -0.36 6.03 -10.64
N GLU A 61 -0.41 7.23 -10.07
CA GLU A 61 -0.83 8.45 -10.78
C GLU A 61 0.10 8.77 -11.95
N GLU A 62 1.42 8.81 -11.71
CA GLU A 62 2.44 9.08 -12.74
C GLU A 62 2.44 8.01 -13.85
N LEU A 63 2.32 6.73 -13.49
CA LEU A 63 2.21 5.64 -14.48
C LEU A 63 0.93 5.73 -15.30
N SER A 64 -0.18 6.12 -14.68
CA SER A 64 -1.46 6.28 -15.38
C SER A 64 -1.42 7.43 -16.37
N GLU A 65 -0.80 8.55 -16.01
CA GLU A 65 -0.60 9.70 -16.91
C GLU A 65 0.29 9.32 -18.10
N ARG A 66 1.47 8.74 -17.83
CA ARG A 66 2.40 8.31 -18.88
C ARG A 66 1.79 7.26 -19.81
N LEU A 67 0.93 6.37 -19.29
CA LEU A 67 0.20 5.41 -20.11
C LEU A 67 -0.84 6.11 -20.99
N SER A 68 -1.57 7.09 -20.46
CA SER A 68 -2.53 7.88 -21.25
C SER A 68 -1.84 8.61 -22.39
N GLU A 69 -0.71 9.28 -22.12
CA GLU A 69 0.09 9.96 -23.15
C GLU A 69 0.58 9.00 -24.23
N LEU A 70 1.05 7.81 -23.84
CA LEU A 70 1.49 6.78 -24.79
C LEU A 70 0.33 6.34 -25.70
N MET A 71 -0.84 6.10 -25.12
CA MET A 71 -2.04 5.69 -25.85
C MET A 71 -2.57 6.79 -26.78
N ASP A 72 -2.43 8.06 -26.41
CA ASP A 72 -2.81 9.19 -27.27
C ASP A 72 -1.81 9.43 -28.41
N SER A 73 -0.53 9.07 -28.20
CA SER A 73 0.55 9.25 -29.19
C SER A 73 0.68 8.11 -30.21
N ALA A 74 0.23 6.90 -29.85
CA ALA A 74 0.27 5.73 -30.71
C ALA A 74 -1.06 5.56 -31.44
N ASP A 75 -1.02 5.16 -32.71
CA ASP A 75 -2.19 4.53 -33.31
C ASP A 75 -2.44 3.25 -32.51
N ILE A 76 -3.54 3.17 -31.77
CA ILE A 76 -3.81 2.14 -30.75
C ILE A 76 -3.68 0.71 -31.32
N SER A 77 -3.76 0.55 -32.65
CA SER A 77 -3.48 -0.67 -33.40
C SER A 77 -2.04 -1.20 -33.30
N ASP A 78 -1.06 -0.37 -32.90
CA ASP A 78 0.37 -0.71 -32.86
C ASP A 78 0.86 -1.07 -31.44
N ILE A 79 0.07 -0.86 -30.39
CA ILE A 79 0.46 -1.22 -29.02
C ILE A 79 0.08 -2.69 -28.75
N ASP A 80 1.09 -3.57 -28.63
CA ASP A 80 0.91 -4.96 -28.23
C ASP A 80 1.11 -5.22 -26.72
N GLU A 81 0.69 -6.40 -26.27
CA GLU A 81 0.76 -6.83 -24.86
C GLU A 81 2.20 -6.79 -24.31
N GLU A 82 3.19 -7.13 -25.14
CA GLU A 82 4.58 -7.21 -24.72
C GLU A 82 5.16 -5.81 -24.47
N SER A 83 4.83 -4.85 -25.33
CA SER A 83 5.21 -3.45 -25.18
C SER A 83 4.62 -2.84 -23.91
N LEU A 84 3.35 -3.13 -23.62
CA LEU A 84 2.67 -2.68 -22.40
C LEU A 84 3.32 -3.28 -21.14
N ARG A 85 3.64 -4.58 -21.15
CA ARG A 85 4.32 -5.24 -20.02
C ARG A 85 5.69 -4.64 -19.74
N ARG A 86 6.49 -4.39 -20.79
CA ARG A 86 7.82 -3.79 -20.63
C ARG A 86 7.74 -2.39 -20.04
N PHE A 87 6.75 -1.61 -20.43
CA PHE A 87 6.51 -0.28 -19.89
C PHE A 87 6.17 -0.29 -18.39
N LEU A 88 5.29 -1.21 -17.96
CA LEU A 88 4.87 -1.34 -16.56
C LEU A 88 5.94 -1.96 -15.63
N GLN A 89 6.99 -2.53 -16.20
CA GLN A 89 8.08 -3.16 -15.45
C GLN A 89 9.29 -2.24 -15.22
N GLN A 90 9.27 -1.01 -15.77
CA GLN A 90 10.29 0.03 -15.54
C GLN A 90 10.02 0.82 -14.27
#